data_AF-A0A1I6AMX1-F1
#
_entry.id   AF-A0A1I6AMX1-F1
#
_cell.length_a   1.000
_cell.length_b   1.000
_cell.length_c   1.000
_cell.angle_alpha   90.00
_cell.angle_beta   90.00
_cell.angle_gamma   90.00
#
_symmetry.space_group_name_H-M   'P 1'
#
loop_
_entity.id
_entity.type
_entity.pdbx_description
1 polymer ?
#
loop_
_entity_poly.entity_id
_entity_poly.type
_entity_poly.pdbx_seq_one_letter_code
_entity_poly.pdbx_strand_id
1 'polypeptide(L)'
;MSLPDGEELPADQPEEIAHTITTVTLDDELREQIKSASPHVWLINERVRDKIAEAYPLHEEIKLLRTAPSAEFEAYNAHAEACREWGRAQKALLGL
;
A
#
# COMPACT_ATOMS: atom_id res chain seq x y z
N MET A 1 -4.87 17.41 -8.88
CA MET A 1 -5.74 17.75 -7.73
C MET A 1 -7.10 17.19 -8.06
N SER A 2 -7.69 16.39 -7.18
CA SER A 2 -9.01 15.76 -7.36
C SER A 2 -9.97 16.30 -6.30
N LEU A 3 -11.23 16.49 -6.67
CA LEU A 3 -12.30 16.85 -5.75
C LEU A 3 -13.10 15.58 -5.41
N PRO A 4 -13.27 15.21 -4.13
CA PRO A 4 -14.08 14.06 -3.74
C PRO A 4 -15.57 14.35 -3.89
N ASP A 5 -16.37 13.30 -3.92
CA ASP A 5 -17.83 13.41 -3.96
C ASP A 5 -18.37 14.19 -2.75
N GLY A 6 -19.40 15.01 -3.00
CA GLY A 6 -20.07 15.80 -1.97
C GLY A 6 -19.43 17.17 -1.68
N GLU A 7 -18.27 17.46 -2.28
CA GLU A 7 -17.66 18.79 -2.24
C GLU A 7 -18.09 19.61 -3.46
N GLU A 8 -18.39 20.89 -3.24
CA GLU A 8 -18.76 21.83 -4.29
C GLU A 8 -17.57 22.72 -4.65
N LEU A 9 -17.40 23.00 -5.94
CA LEU A 9 -16.43 23.99 -6.38
C LEU A 9 -16.91 25.41 -6.00
N PRO A 10 -15.99 26.36 -5.77
CA PRO A 10 -16.35 27.76 -5.61
C PRO A 10 -17.22 28.26 -6.77
N ALA A 11 -18.27 29.01 -6.46
CA ALA A 11 -19.22 29.51 -7.45
C ALA A 11 -18.61 30.52 -8.44
N ASP A 12 -17.46 31.11 -8.10
CA ASP A 12 -16.70 32.08 -8.90
C ASP A 12 -15.52 31.45 -9.67
N GLN A 13 -15.54 30.13 -9.88
CA GLN A 13 -14.52 29.42 -10.65
C GLN A 13 -14.44 29.96 -12.09
N PRO A 14 -13.24 30.33 -12.60
CA PRO A 14 -13.08 30.76 -13.99
C PRO A 14 -13.56 29.72 -15.00
N GLU A 15 -14.18 30.17 -16.09
CA GLU A 15 -14.75 29.30 -17.14
C GLU A 15 -13.69 28.34 -17.71
N GLU A 16 -12.45 28.81 -17.88
CA GLU A 16 -11.35 28.01 -18.42
C GLU A 16 -11.05 26.77 -17.56
N ILE A 17 -11.21 26.88 -16.23
CA ILE A 17 -11.00 25.74 -15.32
C ILE A 17 -12.24 24.85 -15.29
N ALA A 18 -13.44 25.45 -15.23
CA ALA A 18 -14.70 24.71 -15.23
C ALA A 18 -14.81 23.76 -16.43
N HIS A 19 -14.37 24.19 -17.62
CA HIS A 19 -14.38 23.37 -18.84
C HIS A 19 -13.34 22.25 -18.88
N THR A 20 -12.34 22.26 -17.99
CA THR A 20 -11.29 21.22 -17.94
C THR A 20 -11.58 20.14 -16.90
N ILE A 21 -12.56 20.36 -16.03
CA ILE A 21 -12.93 19.42 -14.96
C ILE A 21 -13.66 18.24 -15.59
N THR A 22 -13.17 17.04 -15.29
CA THR A 22 -13.76 15.79 -15.74
C THR A 22 -14.15 14.97 -14.53
N THR A 23 -15.37 14.45 -14.54
CA THR A 23 -15.86 13.49 -13.55
C THR A 23 -15.16 12.14 -13.77
N VAL A 24 -14.65 11.54 -12.71
CA VAL A 24 -13.96 10.25 -12.77
C VAL A 24 -14.58 9.30 -11.75
N THR A 25 -14.96 8.11 -12.20
CA THR A 25 -15.37 7.02 -11.30
C THR A 25 -14.14 6.25 -10.86
N LEU A 26 -13.94 6.09 -9.55
CA LEU A 26 -12.84 5.29 -9.00
C LEU A 26 -13.21 3.80 -8.99
N ASP A 27 -13.15 3.17 -10.15
CA ASP A 27 -13.30 1.71 -10.29
C ASP A 27 -12.07 0.95 -9.78
N ASP A 28 -12.19 -0.39 -9.72
CA ASP A 28 -11.13 -1.26 -9.21
C ASP A 28 -9.86 -1.21 -10.06
N GLU A 29 -9.99 -1.02 -11.38
CA GLU A 29 -8.84 -0.94 -12.29
C GLU A 29 -8.05 0.35 -12.05
N LEU A 30 -8.71 1.49 -12.04
CA LEU A 30 -8.10 2.79 -11.75
C LEU A 30 -7.50 2.83 -10.34
N ARG A 31 -8.19 2.22 -9.37
CA ARG A 31 -7.70 2.07 -8.00
C ARG A 31 -6.37 1.30 -7.95
N GLU A 32 -6.27 0.18 -8.64
CA GLU A 32 -5.02 -0.59 -8.72
C GLU A 32 -3.91 0.16 -9.48
N GLN A 33 -4.25 0.90 -10.53
CA GLN A 33 -3.29 1.77 -11.23
C GLN A 33 -2.73 2.85 -10.28
N ILE A 34 -3.60 3.51 -9.50
CA ILE A 34 -3.19 4.52 -8.51
C ILE A 34 -2.32 3.88 -7.42
N LYS A 35 -2.70 2.70 -6.89
CA LYS A 35 -1.89 1.98 -5.90
C LYS A 35 -0.50 1.63 -6.44
N SER A 36 -0.43 1.14 -7.67
CA SER A 36 0.82 0.76 -8.33
C SER A 36 1.75 1.95 -8.52
N ALA A 37 1.19 3.12 -8.85
CA ALA A 37 1.94 4.36 -9.01
C ALA A 37 2.24 5.11 -7.69
N SER A 38 1.63 4.70 -6.56
CA SER A 38 1.69 5.45 -5.30
C SER A 38 3.04 5.29 -4.58
N PRO A 39 3.80 6.39 -4.37
CA PRO A 39 5.04 6.35 -3.58
C PRO A 39 4.81 5.91 -2.13
N HIS A 40 3.63 6.19 -1.56
CA HIS A 40 3.28 5.76 -0.20
C HIS A 40 3.09 4.25 -0.12
N VAL A 41 2.43 3.65 -1.11
CA VAL A 41 2.28 2.18 -1.19
C VAL A 41 3.65 1.53 -1.34
N TRP A 42 4.52 2.07 -2.19
CA TRP A 42 5.89 1.61 -2.35
C TRP A 42 6.67 1.65 -1.03
N LEU A 43 6.65 2.80 -0.34
CA LEU A 43 7.35 2.99 0.94
C LEU A 43 6.83 2.06 2.04
N ILE A 44 5.52 1.79 2.09
CA ILE A 44 4.96 0.83 3.04
C ILE A 44 5.49 -0.58 2.74
N ASN A 45 5.52 -0.98 1.46
CA ASN A 45 6.03 -2.29 1.08
C ASN A 45 7.53 -2.44 1.39
N GLU A 46 8.33 -1.39 1.20
CA GLU A 46 9.73 -1.34 1.61
C GLU A 46 9.87 -1.55 3.13
N ARG A 47 9.12 -0.77 3.94
CA ARG A 47 9.15 -0.89 5.40
C ARG A 47 8.72 -2.26 5.91
N VAL A 48 7.79 -2.94 5.23
CA VAL A 48 7.43 -4.33 5.56
C VAL A 48 8.64 -5.25 5.38
N ARG A 49 9.39 -5.10 4.29
CA ARG A 49 10.62 -5.88 4.06
C ARG A 49 11.68 -5.57 5.10
N ASP A 50 11.89 -4.30 5.42
CA ASP A 50 12.88 -3.88 6.42
C ASP A 50 12.55 -4.46 7.80
N LYS A 51 11.29 -4.44 8.21
CA LYS A 51 10.83 -5.02 9.48
C LYS A 51 11.11 -6.52 9.56
N ILE A 52 10.85 -7.24 8.47
CA ILE A 52 11.15 -8.68 8.40
C ILE A 52 12.67 -8.89 8.46
N ALA A 53 13.44 -8.12 7.68
CA ALA A 53 14.89 -8.24 7.60
C ALA A 53 15.62 -7.88 8.90
N GLU A 54 15.03 -7.00 9.72
CA GLU A 54 15.55 -6.63 11.05
C GLU A 54 15.56 -7.83 12.01
N ALA A 55 14.51 -8.66 11.99
CA ALA A 55 14.41 -9.86 12.82
C ALA A 55 15.03 -11.11 12.15
N TYR A 56 14.90 -11.21 10.83
CA TYR A 56 15.31 -12.34 10.01
C TYR A 56 16.08 -11.83 8.79
N PRO A 57 17.40 -11.64 8.88
CA PRO A 57 18.18 -11.22 7.73
C PRO A 57 18.13 -12.30 6.62
N LEU A 58 18.29 -11.88 5.37
CA LEU A 58 18.07 -12.70 4.17
C LEU A 58 18.73 -14.09 4.20
N HIS A 59 19.94 -14.22 4.75
CA HIS A 59 20.64 -15.51 4.83
C HIS A 59 19.97 -16.50 5.79
N GLU A 60 19.40 -16.01 6.90
CA GLU A 60 18.60 -16.83 7.81
C GLU A 60 17.24 -17.16 7.17
N GLU A 61 16.60 -16.25 6.43
CA GLU A 61 15.37 -16.58 5.68
C GLU A 61 15.61 -17.75 4.70
N ILE A 62 16.70 -17.71 3.93
CA ILE A 62 17.08 -18.77 2.99
C ILE A 62 17.32 -20.09 3.73
N LYS A 63 17.98 -20.04 4.90
CA LYS A 63 18.22 -21.23 5.73
C LYS A 63 16.90 -21.81 6.24
N LEU A 64 16.01 -20.97 6.78
CA LEU A 64 14.70 -21.36 7.30
C LEU A 64 13.82 -21.99 6.21
N LEU A 65 13.86 -21.46 4.98
CA LEU A 65 13.17 -22.06 3.83
C LEU A 65 13.67 -23.46 3.49
N ARG A 66 14.97 -23.72 3.69
CA ARG A 66 15.60 -25.04 3.40
C ARG A 66 15.37 -26.05 4.52
N THR A 67 15.11 -25.59 5.74
CA THR A 67 14.86 -26.44 6.91
C THR A 67 13.37 -26.54 7.27
N ALA A 68 12.49 -25.95 6.46
CA ALA A 68 11.06 -26.10 6.62
C ALA A 68 10.59 -27.55 6.33
N PRO A 69 9.62 -28.09 7.09
CA PRO A 69 8.96 -27.46 8.24
C PRO A 69 9.82 -27.53 9.52
N SER A 70 9.78 -26.47 10.32
CA SER A 70 10.42 -26.40 11.64
C SER A 70 9.73 -25.37 12.53
N ALA A 71 9.88 -25.49 13.86
CA ALA A 71 9.33 -24.51 14.80
C ALA A 71 9.88 -23.09 14.57
N GLU A 72 11.15 -22.98 14.14
CA GLU A 72 11.77 -21.71 13.78
C GLU A 72 11.15 -21.11 12.51
N PHE A 73 10.83 -21.94 11.51
CA PHE A 73 10.13 -21.51 10.30
C PHE A 73 8.69 -21.04 10.60
N GLU A 74 8.00 -21.71 11.52
CA GLU A 74 6.67 -21.27 12.00
C GLU A 74 6.73 -19.90 12.68
N ALA A 75 7.72 -19.68 13.55
CA ALA A 75 7.93 -18.38 14.20
C ALA A 75 8.25 -17.26 13.20
N TYR A 76 9.12 -17.54 12.22
CA TYR A 76 9.40 -16.63 11.11
C TYR A 76 8.13 -16.28 10.31
N ASN A 77 7.33 -17.27 9.93
CA ASN A 77 6.10 -17.03 9.18
C ASN A 77 5.11 -16.18 9.97
N ALA A 78 4.94 -16.45 11.27
CA ALA A 78 4.07 -15.65 12.13
C ALA A 78 4.53 -14.19 12.19
N HIS A 79 5.84 -13.95 12.32
CA HIS A 79 6.41 -12.61 12.29
C HIS A 79 6.23 -11.91 10.93
N ALA A 80 6.50 -12.62 9.83
CA ALA A 80 6.34 -12.10 8.49
C ALA A 80 4.89 -11.73 8.17
N GLU A 81 3.92 -12.56 8.60
CA GLU A 81 2.49 -12.23 8.46
C GLU A 81 2.09 -11.04 9.31
N ALA A 82 2.55 -10.92 10.56
CA ALA A 82 2.28 -9.74 11.38
C ALA A 82 2.81 -8.45 10.72
N CYS A 83 4.00 -8.49 10.10
CA CYS A 83 4.53 -7.37 9.32
C CYS A 83 3.66 -7.04 8.10
N ARG A 84 3.17 -8.06 7.37
CA ARG A 84 2.27 -7.88 6.22
C ARG A 84 0.91 -7.35 6.64
N GLU A 85 0.36 -7.79 7.76
CA GLU A 85 -0.88 -7.26 8.34
C GLU A 85 -0.73 -5.79 8.69
N TRP A 86 0.37 -5.40 9.34
CA TRP A 86 0.68 -3.99 9.57
C TRP A 86 0.71 -3.21 8.26
N GLY A 87 1.38 -3.75 7.22
CA GLY A 87 1.42 -3.11 5.90
C GLY A 87 0.03 -2.97 5.26
N ARG A 88 -0.85 -3.97 5.39
CA ARG A 88 -2.26 -3.91 4.94
C ARG A 88 -3.02 -2.81 5.69
N ALA A 89 -2.86 -2.73 7.00
CA ALA A 89 -3.51 -1.70 7.83
C ALA A 89 -3.04 -0.29 7.45
N GLN A 90 -1.74 -0.07 7.23
CA GLN A 90 -1.23 1.23 6.80
C GLN A 90 -1.75 1.63 5.41
N LYS A 91 -1.83 0.68 4.46
CA LYS A 91 -2.37 0.95 3.12
C LYS A 91 -3.87 1.28 3.17
N ALA A 92 -4.63 0.66 4.06
CA ALA A 92 -6.05 0.98 4.25
C ALA A 92 -6.29 2.44 4.68
N LEU A 93 -5.36 3.05 5.44
CA LEU A 93 -5.45 4.47 5.82
C LEU A 93 -5.33 5.43 4.64
N LEU A 94 -4.80 4.99 3.49
CA LEU A 94 -4.68 5.81 2.29
C LEU A 94 -6.01 5.95 1.52
N GLY A 95 -7.04 5.17 1.87
CA GLY A 95 -8.33 5.17 1.15
C GLY A 95 -8.25 4.63 -0.29
N LEU A 96 -7.14 3.99 -0.63
CA LEU A 96 -6.85 3.37 -1.93
C LEU A 96 -7.12 1.88 -1.90
#